data_AF-A0A2S5R8W5-F1
#
_entry.id   AF-A0A2S5R8W5-F1
#
_cell.length_a   1.000
_cell.length_b   1.000
_cell.length_c   1.000
_cell.angle_alpha   90.00
_cell.angle_beta   90.00
_cell.angle_gamma   90.00
#
_symmetry.space_group_name_H-M   'P 1'
#
loop_
_entity.id
_entity.type
_entity.pdbx_description
1 polymer ?
#
loop_
_entity_poly.entity_id
_entity_poly.type
_entity_poly.pdbx_seq_one_letter_code
_entity_poly.pdbx_strand_id
1 'polypeptide(L)' 'MDKSNELTALPKVLDWLNNRRSIVTINAMGCQNKIEDKIMDREEDYLFSLKGNQGNLSDDMTRLLRKLR' A
#
# COMPACT_ATOMS: atom_id res chain seq x y z
N MET A 1 9.61 10.63 25.77
CA MET A 1 10.14 10.68 24.39
C MET A 1 9.31 9.73 23.56
N ASP A 2 8.35 10.27 22.82
CA ASP A 2 7.36 9.51 22.07
C ASP A 2 8.04 8.86 20.85
N LYS A 3 8.32 7.56 20.92
CA LYS A 3 8.77 6.79 19.76
C LYS A 3 7.54 6.44 18.95
N SER A 4 7.09 7.35 18.09
CA SER A 4 6.11 7.00 17.05
C SER A 4 6.76 5.93 16.16
N ASN A 5 6.15 4.76 16.10
CA ASN A 5 6.57 3.73 15.15
C ASN A 5 6.10 4.11 13.74
N GLU A 6 6.76 3.55 12.72
CA GLU A 6 6.46 3.83 11.31
C GLU A 6 4.97 3.59 10.99
N LEU A 7 4.38 2.55 11.58
CA LEU A 7 2.97 2.20 11.39
C LEU A 7 1.99 3.26 11.91
N THR A 8 2.29 3.91 13.03
CA THR A 8 1.46 5.00 13.58
C THR A 8 1.73 6.34 12.92
N ALA A 9 2.89 6.52 12.28
CA ALA A 9 3.26 7.73 11.57
C ALA A 9 2.70 7.78 10.14
N LEU A 10 2.66 6.65 9.43
CA LEU A 10 2.23 6.56 8.04
C LEU A 10 0.86 7.22 7.75
N PRO A 11 -0.22 6.98 8.54
CA PRO A 11 -1.50 7.62 8.28
C PRO A 11 -1.44 9.14 8.36
N LYS A 12 -0.59 9.70 9.22
CA LYS A 12 -0.43 11.15 9.40
C LYS A 12 0.37 11.77 8.26
N VAL A 13 1.36 11.05 7.74
CA VAL A 13 2.14 11.48 6.57
C VAL A 13 1.25 11.54 5.34
N LEU A 14 0.40 10.52 5.12
CA LEU A 14 -0.60 10.54 4.05
C LEU A 14 -1.56 11.73 4.20
N ASP A 15 -1.88 12.16 5.43
CA ASP A 15 -2.68 13.37 5.66
C ASP A 15 -2.07 14.65 5.13
N TRP A 16 -0.74 14.76 5.21
CA TRP A 16 -0.02 15.96 4.79
C TRP A 16 0.26 16.01 3.30
N LEU A 17 0.28 14.85 2.63
CA LEU A 17 0.52 14.81 1.20
C LEU A 17 -0.73 15.34 0.46
N ASN A 18 -0.55 16.49 -0.21
CA ASN A 18 -1.57 17.11 -1.04
C ASN A 18 -1.42 16.55 -2.47
N ASN A 19 -2.17 15.48 -2.75
CA ASN A 19 -1.92 14.60 -3.88
C ASN A 19 -2.72 15.04 -5.09
N ARG A 20 -2.15 15.92 -5.90
CA ARG A 20 -2.49 15.95 -7.33
C ARG A 20 -1.31 15.39 -8.11
N ARG A 21 -1.46 14.15 -8.59
CA ARG A 21 -0.52 13.43 -9.49
C ARG A 21 0.84 13.02 -8.89
N SER A 22 0.84 12.44 -7.70
CA SER A 22 2.05 11.85 -7.09
C SER A 22 1.88 10.36 -6.87
N ILE A 23 2.93 9.57 -7.11
CA ILE A 23 2.97 8.14 -6.77
C ILE A 23 3.66 8.01 -5.42
N VAL A 24 2.96 7.46 -4.43
CA VAL A 24 3.52 7.15 -3.12
C VAL A 24 3.90 5.68 -3.08
N THR A 25 5.17 5.38 -2.81
CA THR A 25 5.66 4.01 -2.63
C THR A 25 5.87 3.72 -1.14
N ILE A 26 5.27 2.65 -0.64
CA ILE A 26 5.34 2.23 0.77
C ILE A 26 5.95 0.82 0.83
N ASN A 27 6.73 0.52 1.87
CA ASN A 27 7.22 -0.84 2.07
C ASN A 27 6.07 -1.82 2.34
N ALA A 28 6.37 -3.12 2.24
CA ALA A 28 5.37 -4.16 2.50
C ALA A 28 4.78 -4.14 3.93
N MET A 29 5.53 -3.68 4.93
CA MET A 29 5.03 -3.58 6.31
C MET A 29 3.97 -2.46 6.48
N GLY A 30 4.03 -1.43 5.65
CA GLY A 30 3.07 -0.33 5.61
C GLY A 30 1.81 -0.63 4.79
N CYS A 31 1.73 -1.77 4.09
CA CYS A 31 0.54 -2.23 3.38
C CYS A 31 -0.50 -2.80 4.36
N GLN A 32 -1.05 -1.94 5.22
CA GLN A 32 -2.09 -2.29 6.19
C GLN A 32 -3.46 -1.82 5.71
N ASN A 33 -4.53 -2.52 6.09
CA ASN A 33 -5.91 -2.15 5.71
C ASN A 33 -6.24 -0.68 6.05
N LYS A 34 -5.79 -0.18 7.20
CA LYS A 34 -5.99 1.23 7.59
C LYS A 34 -5.34 2.25 6.65
N ILE A 35 -4.28 1.84 5.94
CA ILE A 35 -3.61 2.66 4.93
C ILE A 35 -4.39 2.59 3.61
N GLU A 36 -4.84 1.39 3.23
CA GLU A 36 -5.71 1.20 2.05
C GLU A 36 -7.00 2.01 2.16
N ASP A 37 -7.73 1.90 3.28
CA ASP A 37 -8.97 2.64 3.55
C ASP A 37 -8.75 4.15 3.34
N LYS A 38 -7.59 4.65 3.78
CA LYS A 38 -7.26 6.08 3.72
C LYS A 38 -6.89 6.56 2.31
N ILE A 39 -6.34 5.68 1.48
CA ILE A 39 -6.06 5.97 0.06
C ILE A 39 -7.37 5.91 -0.73
N MET A 40 -8.25 4.95 -0.44
CA MET A 40 -9.57 4.79 -1.05
C MET A 40 -10.49 5.98 -0.77
N ASP A 41 -10.52 6.47 0.48
CA ASP A 41 -11.28 7.66 0.89
C ASP A 41 -10.89 8.93 0.11
N ARG A 42 -9.71 8.94 -0.50
CA ARG A 42 -9.17 10.08 -1.26
C ARG A 42 -9.42 9.98 -2.76
N GLU A 43 -10.07 8.91 -3.23
CA GLU A 43 -10.26 8.60 -4.65
C GLU A 43 -8.93 8.60 -5.43
N GLU A 44 -7.82 8.26 -4.77
CA GLU A 44 -6.48 8.23 -5.36
C GLU A 44 -6.17 6.85 -5.94
N ASP A 45 -5.43 6.82 -7.05
CA ASP A 45 -4.92 5.57 -7.62
C ASP A 45 -3.85 4.95 -6.70
N TYR A 46 -3.87 3.63 -6.55
CA TYR A 46 -2.89 2.90 -5.75
C TYR A 46 -2.38 1.64 -6.45
N LEU A 47 -1.14 1.27 -6.13
CA LEU A 47 -0.48 0.07 -6.64
C LEU A 47 0.19 -0.68 -5.50
N PHE A 48 -0.19 -1.94 -5.30
CA PHE A 48 0.50 -2.84 -4.38
C PHE A 48 1.63 -3.59 -5.09
N SER A 49 2.86 -3.41 -4.61
CA SER A 49 4.02 -4.18 -5.07
C SER A 49 4.15 -5.47 -4.27
N LEU A 50 4.18 -6.62 -4.95
CA LEU A 50 4.40 -7.92 -4.32
C LEU A 50 5.87 -8.31 -4.37
N LYS A 51 6.39 -8.83 -3.25
CA LYS A 51 7.77 -9.34 -3.19
C LYS A 51 7.80 -10.78 -3.71
N GLY A 52 8.52 -11.02 -4.80
CA GLY A 52 8.62 -12.34 -5.45
C GLY A 52 9.31 -13.43 -4.63
N ASN A 53 9.86 -13.11 -3.45
CA ASN A 53 10.45 -14.11 -2.55
C ASN A 53 9.40 -14.85 -1.70
N GLN A 54 8.11 -14.53 -1.85
CA GLN A 54 6.98 -15.26 -1.29
C GLN A 54 6.35 -16.12 -2.39
N GLY A 55 6.92 -17.31 -2.65
CA GLY A 55 6.62 -18.15 -3.83
C GLY A 55 5.13 -18.41 -4.04
N ASN A 56 4.45 -18.99 -3.06
CA ASN A 56 3.02 -19.33 -3.17
C ASN A 56 2.14 -18.09 -3.47
N LEU A 57 2.42 -16.96 -2.83
CA LEU A 57 1.67 -15.72 -3.05
C LEU A 57 1.88 -15.17 -4.47
N SER A 58 3.11 -15.26 -4.98
CA SER A 58 3.43 -14.86 -6.35
C SER A 58 2.69 -15.73 -7.39
N ASP A 59 2.62 -17.03 -7.14
CA ASP A 59 1.92 -17.98 -8.01
C ASP A 59 0.40 -17.75 -7.99
N ASP A 60 -0.17 -17.57 -6.80
CA ASP A 60 -1.59 -17.27 -6.62
C ASP A 60 -1.98 -15.98 -7.34
N MET A 61 -1.17 -14.93 -7.22
CA MET A 61 -1.44 -13.66 -7.88
C MET A 61 -1.29 -13.76 -9.40
N THR A 62 -0.28 -14.49 -9.89
CA THR A 62 -0.13 -14.80 -11.31
C THR A 62 -1.36 -15.54 -11.85
N ARG A 63 -1.88 -16.51 -11.08
CA ARG A 63 -3.10 -17.24 -11.45
C ARG A 63 -4.34 -16.34 -11.46
N LEU A 64 -4.48 -15.45 -10.48
CA LEU A 64 -5.59 -14.48 -10.43
C LEU A 64 -5.55 -13.55 -11.64
N LEU A 65 -4.40 -12.95 -11.95
CA LEU A 65 -4.23 -12.07 -13.11
C LEU A 65 -4.57 -12.78 -14.43
N ARG A 66 -4.21 -14.05 -14.58
CA ARG A 66 -4.56 -14.84 -15.77
C ARG A 66 -6.06 -15.09 -15.91
N LYS A 67 -6.83 -15.08 -14.82
CA LYS A 67 -8.30 -15.23 -14.85
C LYS A 67 -9.04 -13.92 -15.12
N LEU A 68 -8.41 -12.78 -14.84
CA LEU A 68 -8.98 -11.44 -15.07
C LEU A 68 -8.76 -10.93 -16.49
N ARG A 69 -7.96 -11.63 -17.31
CA ARG A 69 -7.86 -11.45 -18.76
C ARG A 69 -8.86 -12.32 -19.49
#